data_AF-A0A3B8U9C8-F1
#
_entry.id   AF-A0A3B8U9C8-F1
#
_cell.length_a   1.000
_cell.length_b   1.000
_cell.length_c   1.000
_cell.angle_alpha   90.00
_cell.angle_beta   90.00
_cell.angle_gamma   90.00
#
_symmetry.space_group_name_H-M   'P 1'
#
loop_
_entity.id
_entity.type
_entity.pdbx_description
1 polymer ?
#
loop_
_entity_poly.entity_id
_entity_poly.type
_entity_poly.pdbx_seq_one_letter_code
_entity_poly.pdbx_strand_id
1 'polypeptide(L)'
;MNSAKELVSACKNLQLAQETLVLETAAGIGIPAKVSEIVEMGKKTVNLGEELGFTAQEIGQLQKAGKLETAVSNACEHLTPSGKKSFELFDKAQEFLKPYKEFMPESQARELIHQTGIKTFPRRKGIPENFKIRVSDRGAGMEYVHPTNNHLRIRVMPGKPHSPFPHQQKPYVIQMKEGKALDKFGNPVAKNAPEAHIPLDEFIYRN
;
A
#
# COMPACT_ATOMS: atom_id res chain seq x y z
N MET A 1 24.68 -8.37 38.59
CA MET A 1 23.50 -8.09 37.73
C MET A 1 23.86 -7.69 36.28
N ASN A 2 25.09 -7.89 35.78
CA ASN A 2 25.49 -7.51 34.41
C ASN A 2 25.51 -8.66 33.38
N SER A 3 25.59 -9.92 33.83
CA SER A 3 25.79 -11.08 32.93
C SER A 3 24.64 -11.31 31.93
N ALA A 4 23.39 -11.08 32.32
CA ALA A 4 22.24 -11.28 31.44
C ALA A 4 22.17 -10.25 30.30
N LYS A 5 22.56 -9.00 30.55
CA LYS A 5 22.61 -7.95 29.51
C LYS A 5 23.75 -8.21 28.52
N GLU A 6 24.89 -8.66 29.03
CA GLU A 6 26.04 -9.05 28.22
C GLU A 6 25.73 -10.25 27.33
N LEU A 7 25.01 -11.26 27.86
CA LEU A 7 24.58 -12.42 27.08
C LEU A 7 23.61 -12.04 25.95
N VAL A 8 22.62 -11.17 26.23
CA VAL A 8 21.68 -10.67 25.21
C VAL A 8 22.40 -9.87 24.13
N SER A 9 23.39 -9.07 24.51
CA SER A 9 24.22 -8.32 23.56
C SER A 9 25.05 -9.26 22.67
N ALA A 10 25.67 -10.28 23.27
CA ALA A 10 26.44 -11.30 22.56
C ALA A 10 25.57 -12.09 21.57
N CYS A 11 24.36 -12.50 21.96
CA CYS A 11 23.42 -13.19 21.07
C CYS A 11 23.00 -12.31 19.88
N LYS A 12 22.71 -11.02 20.10
CA LYS A 12 22.40 -10.08 19.01
C LYS A 12 23.57 -9.91 18.05
N ASN A 13 24.79 -9.80 18.57
CA ASN A 13 25.99 -9.66 17.75
C ASN A 13 26.27 -10.93 16.94
N LEU A 14 26.06 -12.11 17.52
CA LEU A 14 26.18 -13.39 16.82
C LEU A 14 25.14 -13.52 15.70
N GLN A 15 23.90 -13.08 15.95
CA GLN A 15 22.85 -13.11 14.94
C GLN A 15 23.13 -12.14 13.79
N LEU A 16 23.59 -10.92 14.09
CA LEU A 16 24.05 -9.96 13.09
C LEU A 16 25.25 -10.50 12.28
N ALA A 17 26.20 -11.16 12.94
CA ALA A 17 27.35 -11.78 12.27
C ALA A 17 26.93 -12.93 11.36
N GLN A 18 25.93 -13.72 11.76
CA GLN A 18 25.38 -14.79 10.94
C GLN A 18 24.62 -14.25 9.72
N GLU A 19 23.79 -13.22 9.89
CA GLU A 19 23.10 -12.53 8.79
C GLU A 19 24.11 -11.90 7.82
N THR A 20 25.16 -11.26 8.35
CA THR A 20 26.25 -10.67 7.55
C THR A 20 27.02 -11.75 6.80
N LEU A 21 27.36 -12.87 7.44
CA LEU A 21 28.07 -13.97 6.80
C LEU A 21 27.24 -14.62 5.68
N VAL A 22 25.92 -14.75 5.86
CA VAL A 22 25.01 -15.25 4.82
C VAL A 22 24.99 -14.29 3.62
N LEU A 23 24.97 -12.98 3.86
CA LEU A 23 25.03 -11.96 2.81
C LEU A 23 26.39 -11.88 2.12
N GLU A 24 27.49 -12.07 2.84
CA GLU A 24 28.86 -12.07 2.29
C GLU A 24 29.16 -13.35 1.49
N THR A 25 28.73 -14.51 1.99
CA THR A 25 28.85 -15.80 1.28
C THR A 25 27.99 -15.78 0.01
N ALA A 26 26.83 -15.11 0.08
CA ALA A 26 26.06 -14.76 -1.10
C ALA A 26 26.89 -13.84 -2.02
N ALA A 27 27.39 -12.69 -1.59
CA ALA A 27 28.12 -11.77 -2.45
C ALA A 27 29.39 -12.36 -3.13
N GLY A 28 30.08 -13.30 -2.48
CA GLY A 28 31.33 -13.90 -2.99
C GLY A 28 31.18 -14.95 -4.10
N ILE A 29 29.99 -15.50 -4.32
CA ILE A 29 29.79 -16.63 -5.26
C ILE A 29 28.75 -16.24 -6.34
N GLY A 30 29.01 -15.26 -7.21
CA GLY A 30 28.19 -15.04 -8.43
C GLY A 30 26.67 -14.84 -8.22
N ILE A 31 26.25 -14.41 -7.03
CA ILE A 31 24.87 -14.29 -6.53
C ILE A 31 24.27 -12.86 -6.56
N PRO A 32 24.76 -11.82 -7.28
CA PRO A 32 24.02 -10.54 -7.35
C PRO A 32 22.58 -10.69 -7.83
N ALA A 33 22.32 -11.59 -8.79
CA ALA A 33 20.98 -11.89 -9.28
C ALA A 33 20.11 -12.60 -8.22
N LYS A 34 20.67 -13.56 -7.49
CA LYS A 34 19.98 -14.29 -6.42
C LYS A 34 19.71 -13.41 -5.19
N VAL A 35 20.62 -12.51 -4.81
CA VAL A 35 20.35 -11.51 -3.76
C VAL A 35 19.23 -10.58 -4.21
N SER A 36 19.28 -10.10 -5.46
CA SER A 36 18.23 -9.24 -6.01
C SER A 36 16.86 -9.93 -6.01
N GLU A 37 16.81 -11.20 -6.37
CA GLU A 37 15.59 -12.02 -6.36
C GLU A 37 15.03 -12.21 -4.94
N ILE A 38 15.90 -12.51 -3.96
CA ILE A 38 15.52 -12.62 -2.54
C ILE A 38 15.00 -11.27 -2.01
N VAL A 39 15.66 -10.17 -2.36
CA VAL A 39 15.24 -8.82 -1.96
C VAL A 39 13.88 -8.45 -2.58
N GLU A 40 13.66 -8.75 -3.86
CA GLU A 40 12.37 -8.50 -4.51
C GLU A 40 11.26 -9.39 -3.96
N MET A 41 11.54 -10.66 -3.67
CA MET A 41 10.60 -11.56 -3.02
C MET A 41 10.22 -11.07 -1.61
N GLY A 42 11.19 -10.62 -0.81
CA GLY A 42 10.92 -10.02 0.51
C GLY A 42 10.06 -8.76 0.42
N LYS A 43 10.33 -7.86 -0.54
CA LYS A 43 9.48 -6.68 -0.81
C LYS A 43 8.07 -7.08 -1.21
N LYS A 44 7.92 -8.12 -2.04
CA LYS A 44 6.61 -8.64 -2.44
C LYS A 44 5.82 -9.14 -1.23
N THR A 45 6.43 -9.93 -0.36
CA THR A 45 5.78 -10.43 0.87
C THR A 45 5.32 -9.29 1.79
N VAL A 46 6.12 -8.24 1.95
CA VAL A 46 5.74 -7.04 2.73
C VAL A 46 4.52 -6.34 2.13
N ASN A 47 4.52 -6.11 0.82
CA ASN A 47 3.41 -5.44 0.14
C ASN A 47 2.11 -6.27 0.25
N LEU A 48 2.20 -7.59 0.12
CA LEU A 48 1.06 -8.49 0.32
C LEU A 48 0.55 -8.44 1.76
N GLY A 49 1.45 -8.38 2.75
CA GLY A 49 1.08 -8.18 4.15
C GLY A 49 0.30 -6.88 4.36
N GLU A 50 0.77 -5.75 3.81
CA GLU A 50 0.04 -4.47 3.89
C GLU A 50 -1.35 -4.57 3.23
N GLU A 51 -1.46 -5.25 2.09
CA GLU A 51 -2.73 -5.44 1.37
C GLU A 51 -3.73 -6.28 2.18
N LEU A 52 -3.21 -7.26 2.94
CA LEU A 52 -3.97 -8.09 3.87
C LEU A 52 -4.22 -7.43 5.23
N GLY A 53 -3.83 -6.16 5.38
CA GLY A 53 -4.10 -5.32 6.55
C GLY A 53 -3.11 -5.44 7.71
N PHE A 54 -1.97 -6.08 7.51
CA PHE A 54 -0.91 -6.11 8.51
C PHE A 54 -0.32 -4.71 8.65
N THR A 55 -0.17 -4.25 9.88
CA THR A 55 0.51 -2.99 10.19
C THR A 55 2.01 -3.12 9.97
N ALA A 56 2.70 -2.00 9.73
CA ALA A 56 4.16 -1.98 9.63
C ALA A 56 4.85 -2.56 10.89
N GLN A 57 4.23 -2.38 12.07
CA GLN A 57 4.72 -2.97 13.31
C GLN A 57 4.59 -4.50 13.32
N GLU A 58 3.42 -5.03 12.94
CA GLU A 58 3.20 -6.48 12.85
C GLU A 58 4.13 -7.11 11.80
N ILE A 59 4.25 -6.50 10.62
CA ILE A 59 5.19 -6.93 9.58
C ILE A 59 6.61 -6.97 10.15
N GLY A 60 7.06 -5.90 10.80
CA GLY A 60 8.40 -5.85 11.39
C GLY A 60 8.62 -6.89 12.50
N GLN A 61 7.61 -7.22 13.29
CA GLN A 61 7.67 -8.28 14.30
C GLN A 61 7.73 -9.68 13.66
N LEU A 62 6.91 -9.93 12.64
CA LEU A 62 6.86 -11.21 11.93
C LEU A 62 8.13 -11.47 11.12
N GLN A 63 8.70 -10.43 10.50
CA GLN A 63 9.99 -10.50 9.81
C GLN A 63 11.12 -10.89 10.77
N LYS A 64 11.21 -10.21 11.93
CA LYS A 64 12.19 -10.55 12.97
C LYS A 64 12.04 -11.97 13.49
N ALA A 65 10.83 -12.50 13.46
CA ALA A 65 10.53 -13.87 13.87
C ALA A 65 10.70 -14.92 12.75
N GLY A 66 11.01 -14.52 11.50
CA GLY A 66 11.05 -15.43 10.35
C GLY A 66 9.70 -16.08 10.03
N LYS A 67 8.59 -15.37 10.30
CA LYS A 67 7.21 -15.88 10.19
C LYS A 67 6.33 -15.09 9.23
N LEU A 68 6.86 -14.06 8.57
CA LEU A 68 6.06 -13.17 7.73
C LEU A 68 5.43 -13.94 6.55
N GLU A 69 6.22 -14.74 5.85
CA GLU A 69 5.81 -15.51 4.68
C GLU A 69 4.66 -16.46 5.04
N THR A 70 4.81 -17.21 6.13
CA THR A 70 3.78 -18.12 6.63
C THR A 70 2.52 -17.37 7.06
N ALA A 71 2.66 -16.22 7.73
CA ALA A 71 1.52 -15.42 8.17
C ALA A 71 0.73 -14.86 6.97
N VAL A 72 1.42 -14.35 5.96
CA VAL A 72 0.82 -13.87 4.70
C VAL A 72 0.15 -15.02 3.95
N SER A 73 0.81 -16.17 3.82
CA SER A 73 0.23 -17.36 3.16
C SER A 73 -1.05 -17.80 3.85
N ASN A 74 -1.03 -17.93 5.18
CA ASN A 74 -2.21 -18.29 5.96
C ASN A 74 -3.34 -17.26 5.76
N ALA A 75 -3.05 -15.96 5.81
CA ALA A 75 -4.06 -14.93 5.60
C ALA A 75 -4.69 -15.01 4.19
N CYS A 76 -3.90 -15.27 3.15
CA CYS A 76 -4.40 -15.53 1.80
C CYS A 76 -5.32 -16.77 1.74
N GLU A 77 -4.99 -17.84 2.44
CA GLU A 77 -5.78 -19.07 2.44
C GLU A 77 -7.18 -18.89 3.03
N HIS A 78 -7.31 -18.03 4.04
CA HIS A 78 -8.57 -17.73 4.74
C HIS A 78 -9.50 -16.76 3.98
N LEU A 79 -9.06 -16.20 2.85
CA LEU A 79 -9.92 -15.39 2.00
C LEU A 79 -11.04 -16.26 1.39
N THR A 80 -12.24 -15.69 1.29
CA THR A 80 -13.35 -16.30 0.53
C THR A 80 -12.96 -16.45 -0.94
N PRO A 81 -13.58 -17.36 -1.73
CA PRO A 81 -13.29 -17.48 -3.16
C PRO A 81 -13.40 -16.16 -3.93
N SER A 82 -14.41 -15.34 -3.60
CA SER A 82 -14.55 -13.99 -4.15
C SER A 82 -13.46 -13.04 -3.65
N GLY A 83 -13.04 -13.17 -2.40
CA GLY A 83 -11.92 -12.44 -1.81
C GLY A 83 -10.60 -12.74 -2.53
N LYS A 84 -10.30 -14.02 -2.79
CA LYS A 84 -9.10 -14.45 -3.54
C LYS A 84 -9.08 -13.86 -4.95
N LYS A 85 -10.19 -13.97 -5.69
CA LYS A 85 -10.32 -13.38 -7.02
C LYS A 85 -10.14 -11.86 -6.99
N SER A 86 -10.70 -11.19 -5.99
CA SER A 86 -10.52 -9.75 -5.82
C SER A 86 -9.07 -9.40 -5.48
N PHE A 87 -8.42 -10.14 -4.61
CA PHE A 87 -7.02 -9.94 -4.24
C PHE A 87 -6.10 -10.07 -5.46
N GLU A 88 -6.22 -11.18 -6.21
CA GLU A 88 -5.44 -11.41 -7.43
C GLU A 88 -5.64 -10.32 -8.49
N LEU A 89 -6.87 -9.81 -8.63
CA LEU A 89 -7.17 -8.72 -9.56
C LEU A 89 -6.41 -7.44 -9.17
N PHE A 90 -6.42 -7.08 -7.90
CA PHE A 90 -5.78 -5.85 -7.41
C PHE A 90 -4.26 -5.96 -7.34
N ASP A 91 -3.71 -7.15 -7.04
CA ASP A 91 -2.27 -7.42 -7.07
C ASP A 91 -1.73 -7.24 -8.50
N LYS A 92 -2.37 -7.88 -9.50
CA LYS A 92 -2.03 -7.70 -10.93
C LYS A 92 -2.17 -6.26 -11.39
N ALA A 93 -3.24 -5.58 -10.97
CA ALA A 93 -3.44 -4.17 -11.31
C ALA A 93 -2.34 -3.29 -10.73
N GLN A 94 -1.93 -3.53 -9.49
CA GLN A 94 -0.85 -2.79 -8.84
C GLN A 94 0.50 -2.99 -9.56
N GLU A 95 0.81 -4.22 -9.97
CA GLU A 95 2.01 -4.53 -10.75
C GLU A 95 1.99 -3.82 -12.11
N PHE A 96 0.89 -3.94 -12.85
CA PHE A 96 0.70 -3.28 -14.15
C PHE A 96 0.80 -1.75 -14.05
N LEU A 97 0.20 -1.14 -13.02
CA LEU A 97 0.15 0.31 -12.82
C LEU A 97 1.40 0.88 -12.14
N LYS A 98 2.36 0.04 -11.74
CA LYS A 98 3.59 0.46 -11.07
C LYS A 98 4.43 1.46 -11.87
N PRO A 99 4.60 1.33 -13.20
CA PRO A 99 5.41 2.27 -14.00
C PRO A 99 4.74 3.64 -14.20
N TYR A 100 3.42 3.74 -14.05
CA TYR A 100 2.62 4.91 -14.45
C TYR A 100 2.37 5.88 -13.27
N LYS A 101 3.44 6.47 -12.72
CA LYS A 101 3.36 7.37 -11.54
C LYS A 101 3.37 8.86 -11.88
N GLU A 102 3.69 9.20 -13.11
CA GLU A 102 3.75 10.57 -13.59
C GLU A 102 2.36 11.18 -13.79
N PHE A 103 2.31 12.51 -13.83
CA PHE A 103 1.08 13.22 -14.14
C PHE A 103 0.68 13.02 -15.60
N MET A 104 -0.61 12.80 -15.84
CA MET A 104 -1.16 12.51 -17.16
C MET A 104 -2.59 13.06 -17.31
N PRO A 105 -3.15 13.13 -18.53
CA PRO A 105 -4.55 13.44 -18.75
C PRO A 105 -5.49 12.45 -18.05
N GLU A 106 -6.66 12.92 -17.62
CA GLU A 106 -7.64 12.09 -16.91
C GLU A 106 -8.09 10.87 -17.72
N SER A 107 -8.29 11.06 -19.02
CA SER A 107 -8.67 9.99 -19.95
C SER A 107 -7.64 8.87 -19.99
N GLN A 108 -6.35 9.22 -20.04
CA GLN A 108 -5.26 8.26 -20.06
C GLN A 108 -5.17 7.47 -18.75
N ALA A 109 -5.30 8.14 -17.59
CA ALA A 109 -5.32 7.46 -16.30
C ALA A 109 -6.48 6.46 -16.20
N ARG A 110 -7.66 6.83 -16.71
CA ARG A 110 -8.83 5.93 -16.75
C ARG A 110 -8.63 4.74 -17.66
N GLU A 111 -8.08 4.96 -18.84
CA GLU A 111 -7.79 3.89 -19.80
C GLU A 111 -6.83 2.86 -19.20
N LEU A 112 -5.72 3.30 -18.60
CA LEU A 112 -4.76 2.42 -17.92
C LEU A 112 -5.42 1.59 -16.81
N ILE A 113 -6.28 2.21 -15.99
CA ILE A 113 -6.99 1.48 -14.94
C ILE A 113 -7.98 0.48 -15.53
N HIS A 114 -8.72 0.84 -16.59
CA HIS A 114 -9.67 -0.06 -17.22
C HIS A 114 -9.01 -1.29 -17.87
N GLN A 115 -7.76 -1.16 -18.37
CA GLN A 115 -6.98 -2.30 -18.88
C GLN A 115 -6.73 -3.38 -17.81
N THR A 116 -6.77 -3.02 -16.52
CA THR A 116 -6.67 -3.97 -15.41
C THR A 116 -7.98 -4.69 -15.07
N GLY A 117 -9.09 -4.32 -15.72
CA GLY A 117 -10.43 -4.82 -15.40
C GLY A 117 -11.09 -4.14 -14.20
N ILE A 118 -10.47 -3.12 -13.62
CA ILE A 118 -11.01 -2.35 -12.51
C ILE A 118 -11.71 -1.09 -13.04
N LYS A 119 -12.92 -0.83 -12.55
CA LYS A 119 -13.70 0.35 -12.95
C LYS A 119 -13.16 1.63 -12.33
N THR A 120 -13.27 2.73 -13.06
CA THR A 120 -13.06 4.09 -12.51
C THR A 120 -14.38 4.80 -12.22
N PHE A 121 -14.30 5.98 -11.60
CA PHE A 121 -15.45 6.81 -11.25
C PHE A 121 -15.25 8.22 -11.76
N PRO A 122 -16.31 8.91 -12.22
CA PRO A 122 -16.19 10.28 -12.72
C PRO A 122 -15.58 11.19 -11.66
N ARG A 123 -14.90 12.24 -12.12
CA ARG A 123 -14.43 13.34 -11.26
C ARG A 123 -15.60 13.84 -10.42
N ARG A 124 -15.42 13.86 -9.10
CA ARG A 124 -16.48 14.28 -8.17
C ARG A 124 -16.69 15.79 -8.26
N LYS A 125 -17.95 16.21 -8.07
CA LYS A 125 -18.35 17.62 -8.14
C LYS A 125 -17.50 18.48 -7.19
N GLY A 126 -16.98 19.58 -7.73
CA GLY A 126 -16.20 20.57 -6.99
C GLY A 126 -14.68 20.36 -7.03
N ILE A 127 -14.17 19.20 -7.49
CA ILE A 127 -12.73 19.02 -7.68
C ILE A 127 -12.26 19.91 -8.85
N PRO A 128 -11.34 20.88 -8.66
CA PRO A 128 -10.96 21.82 -9.70
C PRO A 128 -10.26 21.17 -10.91
N GLU A 129 -10.62 21.58 -12.13
CA GLU A 129 -10.11 21.02 -13.40
C GLU A 129 -8.58 21.14 -13.55
N ASN A 130 -7.96 22.16 -12.95
CA ASN A 130 -6.52 22.38 -13.01
C ASN A 130 -5.69 21.45 -12.10
N PHE A 131 -6.32 20.53 -11.37
CA PHE A 131 -5.61 19.54 -10.57
C PHE A 131 -4.92 18.53 -11.50
N LYS A 132 -3.64 18.28 -11.23
CA LYS A 132 -2.82 17.31 -11.97
C LYS A 132 -3.23 15.90 -11.56
N ILE A 133 -3.25 14.98 -12.51
CA ILE A 133 -3.85 13.65 -12.30
C ILE A 133 -2.79 12.58 -12.46
N ARG A 134 -2.82 11.56 -11.61
CA ARG A 134 -1.97 10.37 -11.75
C ARG A 134 -2.67 9.14 -11.17
N VAL A 135 -2.18 7.96 -11.52
CA VAL A 135 -2.63 6.70 -10.91
C VAL A 135 -2.11 6.60 -9.48
N SER A 136 -2.92 6.06 -8.57
CA SER A 136 -2.51 5.87 -7.19
C SER A 136 -1.38 4.83 -7.04
N ASP A 137 -0.62 4.98 -5.97
CA ASP A 137 0.35 4.01 -5.46
C ASP A 137 -0.31 2.86 -4.68
N ARG A 138 -1.58 3.00 -4.28
CA ARG A 138 -2.31 2.02 -3.44
C ARG A 138 -3.27 1.12 -4.25
N GLY A 139 -2.93 0.87 -5.51
CA GLY A 139 -3.75 0.11 -6.45
C GLY A 139 -4.49 1.01 -7.44
N ALA A 140 -5.48 0.45 -8.14
CA ALA A 140 -6.20 1.03 -9.28
C ALA A 140 -7.15 2.22 -8.94
N GLY A 141 -6.71 3.14 -8.08
CA GLY A 141 -7.33 4.44 -7.85
C GLY A 141 -6.65 5.56 -8.61
N MET A 142 -7.21 6.76 -8.49
CA MET A 142 -6.73 7.96 -9.17
C MET A 142 -6.55 9.10 -8.16
N GLU A 143 -5.45 9.84 -8.31
CA GLU A 143 -5.14 11.02 -7.50
C GLU A 143 -5.31 12.30 -8.32
N TYR A 144 -5.96 13.30 -7.72
CA TYR A 144 -6.04 14.67 -8.16
C TYR A 144 -5.20 15.52 -7.21
N VAL A 145 -4.15 16.16 -7.71
CA VAL A 145 -3.15 16.89 -6.91
C VAL A 145 -3.16 18.35 -7.32
N HIS A 146 -3.27 19.26 -6.34
CA HIS A 146 -3.21 20.69 -6.61
C HIS A 146 -1.88 21.05 -7.33
N PRO A 147 -1.89 21.92 -8.36
CA PRO A 147 -0.74 22.14 -9.23
C PRO A 147 0.53 22.61 -8.50
N THR A 148 0.35 23.41 -7.44
CA THR A 148 1.44 24.03 -6.65
C THR A 148 1.47 23.61 -5.17
N ASN A 149 0.44 22.92 -4.66
CA ASN A 149 0.32 22.57 -3.24
C ASN A 149 0.07 21.08 -3.09
N ASN A 150 1.14 20.28 -3.05
CA ASN A 150 1.02 18.82 -2.99
C ASN A 150 0.37 18.31 -1.67
N HIS A 151 0.19 19.18 -0.67
CA HIS A 151 -0.56 18.86 0.55
C HIS A 151 -2.08 18.97 0.38
N LEU A 152 -2.55 19.52 -0.74
CA LEU A 152 -3.93 19.49 -1.18
C LEU A 152 -4.09 18.47 -2.31
N ARG A 153 -4.68 17.33 -1.98
CA ARG A 153 -4.93 16.26 -2.95
C ARG A 153 -6.18 15.47 -2.61
N ILE A 154 -6.80 14.90 -3.63
CA ILE A 154 -7.95 14.02 -3.52
C ILE A 154 -7.54 12.69 -4.14
N ARG A 155 -7.81 11.59 -3.45
CA ARG A 155 -7.63 10.24 -3.98
C ARG A 155 -8.96 9.53 -4.05
N VAL A 156 -9.33 9.09 -5.24
CA VAL A 156 -10.55 8.32 -5.51
C VAL A 156 -10.16 6.87 -5.70
N MET A 157 -10.69 5.98 -4.86
CA MET A 157 -10.38 4.55 -4.86
C MET A 157 -11.61 3.73 -5.25
N PRO A 158 -11.45 2.64 -6.00
CA PRO A 158 -12.55 1.75 -6.38
C PRO A 158 -13.08 0.89 -5.24
N GLY A 159 -12.40 0.89 -4.10
CA GLY A 159 -12.63 -0.08 -3.03
C GLY A 159 -12.01 -1.44 -3.36
N LYS A 160 -11.63 -2.17 -2.32
CA LYS A 160 -11.00 -3.48 -2.38
C LYS A 160 -11.89 -4.48 -1.66
N PRO A 161 -12.75 -5.25 -2.35
CA PRO A 161 -13.69 -6.18 -1.70
C PRO A 161 -13.05 -7.19 -0.73
N HIS A 162 -11.79 -7.54 -0.96
CA HIS A 162 -11.01 -8.43 -0.09
C HIS A 162 -10.37 -7.73 1.13
N SER A 163 -10.43 -6.39 1.22
CA SER A 163 -9.82 -5.64 2.30
C SER A 163 -10.42 -6.07 3.65
N PRO A 164 -9.60 -6.27 4.69
CA PRO A 164 -10.10 -6.53 6.04
C PRO A 164 -10.77 -5.31 6.67
N PHE A 165 -10.62 -4.11 6.07
CA PHE A 165 -11.20 -2.88 6.57
C PHE A 165 -12.52 -2.58 5.82
N PRO A 166 -13.69 -2.63 6.49
CA PRO A 166 -14.98 -2.46 5.82
C PRO A 166 -15.12 -1.13 5.06
N HIS A 167 -14.53 -0.05 5.59
CA HIS A 167 -14.55 1.28 4.98
C HIS A 167 -13.67 1.40 3.72
N GLN A 168 -12.84 0.38 3.41
CA GLN A 168 -12.05 0.30 2.19
C GLN A 168 -12.61 -0.71 1.17
N GLN A 169 -13.67 -1.46 1.50
CA GLN A 169 -14.24 -2.47 0.61
C GLN A 169 -15.06 -1.90 -0.55
N LYS A 170 -15.74 -0.77 -0.30
CA LYS A 170 -16.56 -0.04 -1.28
C LYS A 170 -15.80 1.16 -1.86
N PRO A 171 -16.22 1.75 -2.98
CA PRO A 171 -15.59 2.96 -3.51
C PRO A 171 -15.59 4.10 -2.50
N TYR A 172 -14.44 4.77 -2.33
CA TYR A 172 -14.27 5.84 -1.36
C TYR A 172 -13.35 6.95 -1.90
N VAL A 173 -13.39 8.08 -1.22
CA VAL A 173 -12.53 9.24 -1.47
C VAL A 173 -11.78 9.60 -0.20
N ILE A 174 -10.49 9.88 -0.33
CA ILE A 174 -9.69 10.52 0.72
C ILE A 174 -9.34 11.90 0.22
N GLN A 175 -9.70 12.93 0.98
CA GLN A 175 -9.22 14.28 0.75
C GLN A 175 -8.16 14.64 1.79
N MET A 176 -7.02 15.14 1.31
CA MET A 176 -5.94 15.67 2.14
C MET A 176 -5.88 17.18 2.00
N LYS A 177 -5.68 17.87 3.12
CA LYS A 177 -5.39 19.31 3.18
C LYS A 177 -4.36 19.54 4.28
N GLU A 178 -3.31 20.30 3.98
CA GLU A 178 -2.23 20.63 4.94
C GLU A 178 -1.63 19.39 5.64
N GLY A 179 -1.52 18.28 4.89
CA GLY A 179 -0.96 17.03 5.40
C GLY A 179 -1.90 16.19 6.27
N LYS A 180 -3.12 16.67 6.56
CA LYS A 180 -4.15 15.91 7.30
C LYS A 180 -5.23 15.40 6.36
N ALA A 181 -5.83 14.25 6.70
CA ALA A 181 -7.02 13.77 6.01
C ALA A 181 -8.24 14.51 6.56
N LEU A 182 -9.27 14.69 5.72
CA LEU A 182 -10.54 15.28 6.12
C LEU A 182 -11.62 14.21 6.22
N ASP A 183 -12.54 14.37 7.17
CA ASP A 183 -13.81 13.65 7.17
C ASP A 183 -14.80 14.28 6.16
N LYS A 184 -16.01 13.70 6.06
CA LYS A 184 -17.06 14.20 5.16
C LYS A 184 -17.57 15.62 5.46
N PHE A 185 -17.34 16.12 6.67
CA PHE A 185 -17.71 17.45 7.11
C PHE A 185 -16.57 18.47 6.92
N GLY A 186 -15.36 18.01 6.58
CA GLY A 186 -14.17 18.84 6.40
C GLY A 186 -13.32 18.98 7.66
N ASN A 187 -13.58 18.19 8.71
CA ASN A 187 -12.75 18.21 9.92
C ASN A 187 -11.49 17.37 9.74
N PRO A 188 -10.34 17.81 10.28
CA PRO A 188 -9.10 17.05 10.19
C PRO A 188 -9.16 15.79 11.06
N VAL A 189 -8.79 14.65 10.48
CA VAL A 189 -8.78 13.32 11.12
C VAL A 189 -7.48 12.58 10.81
N ALA A 190 -7.23 11.48 11.53
CA ALA A 190 -6.09 10.63 11.24
C ALA A 190 -6.28 9.95 9.87
N LYS A 191 -5.21 9.87 9.07
CA LYS A 191 -5.25 9.36 7.69
C LYS A 191 -5.81 7.94 7.56
N ASN A 192 -5.56 7.09 8.54
CA ASN A 192 -5.98 5.69 8.55
C ASN A 192 -7.31 5.48 9.28
N ALA A 193 -7.93 6.54 9.79
CA ALA A 193 -9.20 6.41 10.48
C ALA A 193 -10.33 6.09 9.48
N PRO A 194 -11.35 5.33 9.89
CA PRO A 194 -12.48 5.00 9.02
C PRO A 194 -13.14 6.23 8.39
N GLU A 195 -13.29 7.31 9.15
CA GLU A 195 -13.92 8.56 8.72
C GLU A 195 -13.11 9.35 7.67
N ALA A 196 -11.81 9.07 7.52
CA ALA A 196 -11.01 9.61 6.41
C ALA A 196 -11.36 8.99 5.05
N HIS A 197 -12.06 7.85 5.05
CA HIS A 197 -12.47 7.10 3.86
C HIS A 197 -13.93 7.42 3.56
N ILE A 198 -14.16 8.57 2.94
CA ILE A 198 -15.50 9.10 2.69
C ILE A 198 -16.14 8.26 1.58
N PRO A 199 -17.35 7.67 1.79
CA PRO A 199 -18.07 6.97 0.72
C PRO A 199 -18.19 7.84 -0.53
N LEU A 200 -17.98 7.23 -1.70
CA LEU A 200 -17.89 7.98 -2.95
C LEU A 200 -19.12 8.86 -3.20
N ASP A 201 -20.31 8.36 -2.91
CA ASP A 201 -21.60 9.03 -3.03
C ASP A 201 -21.81 10.18 -2.03
N GLU A 202 -21.22 10.09 -0.84
CA GLU A 202 -21.24 11.14 0.20
C GLU A 202 -20.20 12.25 -0.02
N PHE A 203 -19.20 12.03 -0.88
CA PHE A 203 -18.09 12.97 -1.03
C PHE A 203 -18.52 14.30 -1.69
N ILE A 204 -18.19 15.40 -1.00
CA ILE A 204 -18.26 16.78 -1.46
C ILE A 204 -16.89 17.42 -1.24
N TYR A 205 -16.30 18.00 -2.30
CA TYR A 205 -15.02 18.70 -2.19
C TYR A 205 -15.10 19.87 -1.19
N ARG A 206 -14.11 19.96 -0.29
CA ARG A 206 -14.00 21.04 0.71
C ARG A 206 -12.69 21.82 0.53
N ASN A 207 -12.75 23.12 0.21
CA ASN A 207 -11.52 23.89 -0.01
C ASN A 207 -10.77 24.22 1.27
#